data_AF-A0A956BW61-F1
#
_entry.id   AF-A0A956BW61-F1
#
_cell.length_a   1.000
_cell.length_b   1.000
_cell.length_c   1.000
_cell.angle_alpha   90.00
_cell.angle_beta   90.00
_cell.angle_gamma   90.00
#
_symmetry.space_group_name_H-M   'P 1'
#
loop_
_entity.id
_entity.type
_entity.pdbx_description
1 polymer ?
#
loop_
_entity_poly.entity_id
_entity_poly.type
_entity_poly.pdbx_seq_one_letter_code
_entity_poly.pdbx_strand_id
1 'polypeptide(L)'
;WELRACPPDRDCGGMAGALCRDGEYCSYALSAMCGAADQTGVCRARPASCGEDDTPVCGCDDVTYANACEAALEGVAVGREGACPPTEAAVGEPCGTRGALPCAEGLFCNFPSGADCGRADAPGTCAERPTECESRARRVCGCDGTTYTNACSANLAGVSVESTRACRTR
;
A
#
# COMPACT_ATOMS: atom_id res chain seq x y z
N TRP A 1 20.48 -44.64 17.35
CA TRP A 1 19.97 -43.40 16.74
C TRP A 1 18.59 -43.74 16.21
N GLU A 2 17.54 -43.47 16.98
CA GLU A 2 16.18 -43.72 16.50
C GLU A 2 15.87 -42.75 15.37
N LEU A 3 15.55 -43.30 14.20
CA LEU A 3 14.96 -42.56 13.09
C LEU A 3 13.58 -42.08 13.51
N ARG A 4 13.51 -40.89 14.11
CA ARG A 4 12.25 -40.14 14.13
C ARG A 4 11.94 -39.76 12.69
N ALA A 5 11.01 -40.49 12.07
CA ALA A 5 10.40 -40.08 10.82
C ALA A 5 9.84 -38.66 11.01
N CYS A 6 10.11 -37.75 10.07
CA CYS A 6 9.46 -36.45 10.06
C CYS A 6 7.93 -36.68 10.07
N PRO A 7 7.17 -36.00 10.94
CA PRO A 7 5.72 -36.08 10.88
C PRO A 7 5.24 -35.72 9.46
N PRO A 8 4.18 -36.36 8.95
CA PRO A 8 3.69 -36.08 7.61
C PRO A 8 3.35 -34.59 7.46
N ASP A 9 3.67 -34.05 6.30
CA ASP A 9 3.28 -32.70 5.89
C ASP A 9 1.76 -32.55 6.12
N ARG A 10 1.37 -31.55 6.92
CA ARG A 10 -0.03 -31.32 7.32
C ARG A 10 -0.61 -30.20 6.48
N ASP A 11 -1.73 -30.47 5.82
CA ASP A 11 -2.43 -29.46 5.02
C ASP A 11 -3.01 -28.35 5.91
N CYS A 12 -3.08 -27.16 5.36
CA CYS A 12 -3.65 -25.97 5.98
C CYS A 12 -4.44 -25.13 4.97
N GLY A 13 -5.24 -24.19 5.46
CA GLY A 13 -6.12 -23.38 4.63
C GLY A 13 -7.31 -24.18 4.09
N GLY A 14 -7.68 -23.90 2.85
CA GLY A 14 -8.85 -24.45 2.17
C GLY A 14 -10.20 -24.11 2.81
N MET A 15 -11.27 -24.74 2.34
CA MET A 15 -12.64 -24.50 2.83
C MET A 15 -12.78 -24.76 4.35
N ALA A 16 -11.98 -25.67 4.89
CA ALA A 16 -11.98 -25.98 6.32
C ALA A 16 -11.29 -24.91 7.17
N GLY A 17 -10.54 -23.97 6.56
CA GLY A 17 -9.76 -22.96 7.26
C GLY A 17 -8.73 -23.58 8.21
N ALA A 18 -8.13 -24.71 7.82
CA ALA A 18 -7.28 -25.50 8.72
C ALA A 18 -6.03 -24.69 9.13
N LEU A 19 -5.84 -24.49 10.44
CA LEU A 19 -4.74 -23.71 10.98
C LEU A 19 -3.49 -24.57 11.23
N CYS A 20 -2.32 -23.94 11.14
CA CYS A 20 -1.07 -24.55 11.57
C CYS A 20 -0.89 -24.45 13.10
N ARG A 21 0.06 -25.22 13.65
CA ARG A 21 0.35 -25.21 15.09
C ARG A 21 1.16 -23.96 15.43
N ASP A 22 1.28 -23.66 16.71
CA ASP A 22 2.24 -22.67 17.19
C ASP A 22 3.65 -22.99 16.69
N GLY A 23 4.34 -21.97 16.18
CA GLY A 23 5.67 -22.10 15.58
C GLY A 23 5.68 -22.62 14.14
N GLU A 24 4.51 -22.81 13.50
CA GLU A 24 4.38 -23.14 12.08
C GLU A 24 3.64 -22.02 11.33
N TYR A 25 3.76 -22.03 10.00
CA TYR A 25 2.99 -21.18 9.11
C TYR A 25 2.44 -21.99 7.95
N CYS A 26 1.36 -21.48 7.34
CA CYS A 26 0.73 -22.16 6.21
C CYS A 26 1.39 -21.76 4.90
N SER A 27 2.31 -22.59 4.40
CA SER A 27 3.01 -22.32 3.14
C SER A 27 2.13 -22.69 1.95
N TYR A 28 1.75 -21.70 1.14
CA TYR A 28 1.05 -21.92 -0.12
C TYR A 28 2.01 -22.02 -1.30
N ALA A 29 1.62 -22.72 -2.35
CA ALA A 29 2.25 -22.53 -3.66
C ALA A 29 1.91 -21.13 -4.18
N LEU A 30 2.80 -20.48 -4.95
CA LEU A 30 2.52 -19.15 -5.51
C LEU A 30 1.25 -19.14 -6.39
N SER A 31 1.00 -20.25 -7.11
CA SER A 31 -0.21 -20.44 -7.92
C SER A 31 -1.50 -20.56 -7.11
N ALA A 32 -1.39 -20.86 -5.81
CA ALA A 32 -2.54 -20.94 -4.91
C ALA A 32 -2.97 -19.55 -4.41
N MET A 33 -2.28 -18.47 -4.80
CA MET A 33 -2.65 -17.08 -4.48
C MET A 33 -3.05 -16.91 -3.01
N CYS A 34 -2.15 -17.30 -2.09
CA CYS A 34 -2.38 -17.22 -0.64
C CYS A 34 -3.62 -17.98 -0.13
N GLY A 35 -4.01 -19.05 -0.80
CA GLY A 35 -5.18 -19.85 -0.44
C GLY A 35 -6.49 -19.36 -1.06
N ALA A 36 -6.44 -18.41 -2.03
CA ALA A 36 -7.64 -17.97 -2.75
C ALA A 36 -8.36 -19.14 -3.40
N ALA A 37 -9.70 -19.06 -3.46
CA ALA A 37 -10.57 -20.14 -3.95
C ALA A 37 -10.32 -21.48 -3.22
N ASP A 38 -10.19 -21.41 -1.89
CA ASP A 38 -10.04 -22.57 -1.00
C ASP A 38 -8.87 -23.48 -1.35
N GLN A 39 -7.82 -22.93 -1.96
CA GLN A 39 -6.58 -23.66 -2.19
C GLN A 39 -5.93 -23.98 -0.85
N THR A 40 -5.41 -25.19 -0.73
CA THR A 40 -4.69 -25.64 0.47
C THR A 40 -3.21 -25.34 0.38
N GLY A 41 -2.58 -25.15 1.54
CA GLY A 41 -1.14 -25.08 1.70
C GLY A 41 -0.63 -26.25 2.55
N VAL A 42 0.66 -26.20 2.88
CA VAL A 42 1.32 -27.16 3.78
C VAL A 42 1.90 -26.42 4.97
N CYS A 43 1.62 -26.89 6.19
CA CYS A 43 2.24 -26.35 7.38
C CYS A 43 3.75 -26.60 7.36
N ARG A 44 4.52 -25.52 7.45
CA ARG A 44 5.98 -25.54 7.56
C ARG A 44 6.39 -24.90 8.88
N ALA A 45 7.46 -25.42 9.48
CA ALA A 45 8.02 -24.82 10.69
C ALA A 45 8.57 -23.41 10.38
N ARG A 46 8.35 -22.47 11.28
CA ARG A 46 8.98 -21.16 11.22
C ARG A 46 10.48 -21.34 11.51
N PRO A 47 11.38 -20.73 10.73
CA PRO A 47 12.81 -20.76 11.02
C PRO A 47 13.09 -20.10 12.37
N ALA A 48 14.20 -20.47 13.03
CA ALA A 48 14.63 -19.82 14.27
C ALA A 48 15.43 -18.53 14.03
N SER A 49 16.02 -18.41 12.85
CA SER A 49 16.85 -17.29 12.42
C SER A 49 16.98 -17.32 10.90
N CYS A 50 17.19 -16.16 10.30
CA CYS A 50 17.43 -16.00 8.87
C CYS A 50 18.82 -15.41 8.63
N GLY A 51 19.39 -15.72 7.47
CA GLY A 51 20.63 -15.09 7.01
C GLY A 51 20.37 -13.73 6.37
N GLU A 52 21.44 -13.00 6.09
CA GLU A 52 21.38 -11.77 5.30
C GLU A 52 21.29 -12.14 3.82
N ASP A 53 20.07 -12.18 3.30
CA ASP A 53 19.76 -12.33 1.88
C ASP A 53 18.76 -11.25 1.48
N ASP A 54 19.05 -10.50 0.42
CA ASP A 54 18.24 -9.35 -0.02
C ASP A 54 17.51 -9.71 -1.32
N THR A 55 16.62 -10.70 -1.22
CA THR A 55 15.75 -11.16 -2.31
C THR A 55 14.28 -10.93 -1.92
N PRO A 56 13.78 -9.68 -2.04
CA PRO A 56 12.52 -9.30 -1.43
C PRO A 56 11.33 -10.10 -1.96
N VAL A 57 10.37 -10.33 -1.09
CA VAL A 57 9.12 -11.05 -1.39
C VAL A 57 7.92 -10.29 -0.84
N CYS A 58 6.77 -10.46 -1.47
CA CYS A 58 5.51 -9.96 -0.97
C CYS A 58 4.79 -11.09 -0.22
N GLY A 59 4.56 -10.88 1.07
CA GLY A 59 3.80 -11.79 1.91
C GLY A 59 2.32 -11.80 1.54
N CYS A 60 1.61 -12.84 2.00
CA CYS A 60 0.16 -12.93 1.90
C CYS A 60 -0.60 -11.91 2.76
N ASP A 61 0.13 -11.11 3.54
CA ASP A 61 -0.33 -9.99 4.37
C ASP A 61 -0.06 -8.62 3.72
N ASP A 62 0.35 -8.61 2.44
CA ASP A 62 0.72 -7.42 1.67
C ASP A 62 1.92 -6.63 2.25
N VAL A 63 2.76 -7.29 3.07
CA VAL A 63 4.01 -6.72 3.58
C VAL A 63 5.19 -7.22 2.74
N THR A 64 6.11 -6.29 2.42
CA THR A 64 7.38 -6.65 1.78
C THR A 64 8.37 -7.11 2.84
N TYR A 65 8.84 -8.35 2.70
CA TYR A 65 9.90 -8.91 3.53
C TYR A 65 11.22 -8.90 2.75
N ALA A 66 12.34 -8.73 3.47
CA ALA A 66 13.68 -8.70 2.85
C ALA A 66 14.00 -9.99 2.07
N ASN A 67 13.48 -11.13 2.53
CA ASN A 67 13.51 -12.41 1.83
C ASN A 67 12.40 -13.36 2.33
N ALA A 68 12.28 -14.53 1.68
CA ALA A 68 11.28 -15.54 2.03
C ALA A 68 11.47 -16.18 3.42
N CYS A 69 12.71 -16.22 3.93
CA CYS A 69 12.97 -16.70 5.28
C CYS A 69 12.40 -15.71 6.31
N GLU A 70 12.61 -14.41 6.14
CA GLU A 70 12.07 -13.36 7.02
C GLU A 70 10.53 -13.39 7.04
N ALA A 71 9.88 -13.59 5.88
CA ALA A 71 8.42 -13.79 5.83
C ALA A 71 8.00 -15.03 6.64
N ALA A 72 8.66 -16.16 6.43
CA ALA A 72 8.39 -17.39 7.17
C ALA A 72 8.69 -17.25 8.68
N LEU A 73 9.71 -16.46 9.05
CA LEU A 73 10.06 -16.16 10.43
C LEU A 73 8.90 -15.46 11.12
N GLU A 74 8.23 -14.51 10.47
CA GLU A 74 7.01 -13.85 10.96
C GLU A 74 5.74 -14.71 10.80
N GLY A 75 5.86 -15.90 10.22
CA GLY A 75 4.77 -16.84 10.05
C GLY A 75 3.86 -16.53 8.85
N VAL A 76 4.42 -15.82 7.86
CA VAL A 76 3.71 -15.36 6.67
C VAL A 76 4.19 -16.13 5.44
N ALA A 77 3.25 -16.61 4.64
CA ALA A 77 3.58 -17.24 3.36
C ALA A 77 3.90 -16.19 2.30
N VAL A 78 4.77 -16.56 1.37
CA VAL A 78 5.03 -15.74 0.18
C VAL A 78 3.83 -15.83 -0.75
N GLY A 79 3.24 -14.67 -1.07
CA GLY A 79 2.19 -14.54 -2.08
C GLY A 79 2.75 -14.28 -3.47
N ARG A 80 3.87 -13.53 -3.56
CA ARG A 80 4.51 -13.17 -4.83
C ARG A 80 6.02 -12.95 -4.65
N GLU A 81 6.78 -13.30 -5.69
CA GLU A 81 8.20 -12.94 -5.80
C GLU A 81 8.38 -11.42 -6.03
N GLY A 82 9.45 -10.87 -5.46
CA GLY A 82 9.69 -9.42 -5.45
C GLY A 82 8.86 -8.71 -4.39
N ALA A 83 9.20 -7.44 -4.13
CA ALA A 83 8.44 -6.60 -3.22
C ALA A 83 6.94 -6.49 -3.60
N CYS A 84 6.12 -6.17 -2.61
CA CYS A 84 4.72 -5.86 -2.84
C CYS A 84 4.55 -4.68 -3.79
N PRO A 85 3.49 -4.66 -4.61
CA PRO A 85 3.19 -3.49 -5.41
C PRO A 85 2.98 -2.27 -4.50
N PRO A 86 3.39 -1.06 -4.94
CA PRO A 86 3.13 0.15 -4.17
C PRO A 86 1.62 0.36 -4.02
N THR A 87 1.20 0.79 -2.83
CA THR A 87 -0.18 1.16 -2.52
C THR A 87 -0.41 2.66 -2.57
N GLU A 88 0.68 3.44 -2.69
CA GLU A 88 0.68 4.89 -2.74
C GLU A 88 1.60 5.39 -3.86
N ALA A 89 1.23 6.53 -4.44
CA ALA A 89 2.00 7.23 -5.46
C ALA A 89 3.02 8.17 -4.81
N ALA A 90 4.27 8.08 -5.28
CA ALA A 90 5.38 8.94 -4.86
C ALA A 90 5.29 10.34 -5.50
N VAL A 91 6.14 11.27 -5.05
CA VAL A 91 6.24 12.62 -5.66
C VAL A 91 6.49 12.50 -7.16
N GLY A 92 5.71 13.25 -7.95
CA GLY A 92 5.82 13.24 -9.41
C GLY A 92 4.97 12.19 -10.12
N GLU A 93 4.40 11.22 -9.41
CA GLU A 93 3.53 10.20 -10.00
C GLU A 93 2.10 10.72 -10.22
N PRO A 94 1.36 10.15 -11.20
CA PRO A 94 0.00 10.57 -11.49
C PRO A 94 -0.93 10.22 -10.34
N CYS A 95 -1.91 11.10 -10.11
CA CYS A 95 -2.93 10.93 -9.07
C CYS A 95 -4.29 11.47 -9.52
N GLY A 96 -5.35 11.14 -8.79
CA GLY A 96 -6.65 11.77 -8.98
C GLY A 96 -7.35 11.40 -10.29
N THR A 97 -6.94 10.29 -10.91
CA THR A 97 -7.56 9.70 -12.11
C THR A 97 -7.81 8.22 -11.88
N ARG A 98 -8.58 7.59 -12.76
CA ARG A 98 -8.89 6.16 -12.69
C ARG A 98 -7.62 5.32 -12.74
N GLY A 99 -7.43 4.49 -11.72
CA GLY A 99 -6.31 3.55 -11.61
C GLY A 99 -5.01 4.16 -11.10
N ALA A 100 -4.96 5.48 -10.85
CA ALA A 100 -3.85 6.07 -10.13
C ALA A 100 -3.96 5.80 -8.62
N LEU A 101 -2.83 5.53 -7.99
CA LEU A 101 -2.74 5.34 -6.54
C LEU A 101 -3.00 6.67 -5.81
N PRO A 102 -3.49 6.64 -4.56
CA PRO A 102 -3.48 7.84 -3.71
C PRO A 102 -2.04 8.31 -3.49
N CYS A 103 -1.82 9.61 -3.38
CA CYS A 103 -0.49 10.10 -3.03
C CYS A 103 -0.10 9.65 -1.63
N ALA A 104 1.19 9.33 -1.45
CA ALA A 104 1.74 8.89 -0.17
C ALA A 104 1.52 9.89 0.97
N GLU A 105 1.69 9.42 2.21
CA GLU A 105 1.59 10.28 3.39
C GLU A 105 2.48 11.54 3.26
N GLY A 106 1.93 12.70 3.64
CA GLY A 106 2.61 13.99 3.49
C GLY A 106 2.57 14.58 2.07
N LEU A 107 1.94 13.91 1.10
CA LEU A 107 1.73 14.42 -0.25
C LEU A 107 0.27 14.80 -0.50
N PHE A 108 0.04 15.61 -1.54
CA PHE A 108 -1.29 15.94 -2.04
C PHE A 108 -1.34 15.82 -3.55
N CYS A 109 -2.53 15.54 -4.08
CA CYS A 109 -2.71 15.45 -5.52
C CYS A 109 -2.85 16.86 -6.10
N ASN A 110 -1.81 17.33 -6.81
CA ASN A 110 -1.78 18.66 -7.41
C ASN A 110 -2.28 18.60 -8.86
N PHE A 111 -3.44 19.17 -9.12
CA PHE A 111 -4.00 19.24 -10.47
C PHE A 111 -3.49 20.47 -11.22
N PRO A 112 -3.08 20.34 -12.49
CA PRO A 112 -2.76 21.50 -13.32
C PRO A 112 -4.03 22.32 -13.64
N SER A 113 -3.84 23.60 -13.94
CA SER A 113 -4.93 24.46 -14.40
C SER A 113 -5.56 23.90 -15.69
N GLY A 114 -6.84 23.55 -15.64
CA GLY A 114 -7.57 22.93 -16.75
C GLY A 114 -7.81 21.42 -16.61
N ALA A 115 -7.22 20.77 -15.60
CA ALA A 115 -7.64 19.42 -15.20
C ALA A 115 -8.94 19.42 -14.39
N ASP A 116 -9.53 20.59 -14.13
CA ASP A 116 -10.81 20.77 -13.43
C ASP A 116 -10.92 19.90 -12.17
N CYS A 117 -9.86 19.88 -11.35
CA CYS A 117 -9.77 19.06 -10.13
C CYS A 117 -9.96 17.55 -10.36
N GLY A 118 -9.45 17.03 -11.47
CA GLY A 118 -9.58 15.62 -11.83
C GLY A 118 -10.88 15.27 -12.56
N ARG A 119 -11.73 16.26 -12.89
CA ARG A 119 -12.93 16.00 -13.71
C ARG A 119 -12.51 15.45 -15.08
N ALA A 120 -13.36 14.58 -15.62
CA ALA A 120 -13.10 13.85 -16.87
C ALA A 120 -11.82 12.99 -16.86
N ASP A 121 -11.45 12.44 -15.69
CA ASP A 121 -10.28 11.57 -15.51
C ASP A 121 -8.93 12.25 -15.87
N ALA A 122 -8.88 13.60 -15.87
CA ALA A 122 -7.65 14.35 -16.09
C ALA A 122 -6.69 14.20 -14.88
N PRO A 123 -5.49 13.62 -15.04
CA PRO A 123 -4.61 13.35 -13.91
C PRO A 123 -4.03 14.63 -13.31
N GLY A 124 -3.83 14.60 -12.00
CA GLY A 124 -2.88 15.47 -11.31
C GLY A 124 -1.53 14.77 -11.13
N THR A 125 -0.66 15.42 -10.36
CA THR A 125 0.65 14.87 -9.98
C THR A 125 0.82 14.99 -8.47
N CYS A 126 1.31 13.94 -7.82
CA CYS A 126 1.60 13.99 -6.39
C CYS A 126 2.72 14.99 -6.10
N ALA A 127 2.45 15.90 -5.15
CA ALA A 127 3.38 16.94 -4.74
C ALA A 127 3.46 16.99 -3.21
N GLU A 128 4.59 17.46 -2.68
CA GLU A 128 4.80 17.61 -1.24
C GLU A 128 3.81 18.61 -0.63
N ARG A 129 3.22 18.24 0.52
CA ARG A 129 2.51 19.23 1.34
C ARG A 129 3.54 20.15 1.99
N PRO A 130 3.32 21.47 1.97
CA PRO A 130 4.09 22.38 2.82
C PRO A 130 3.96 21.96 4.28
N THR A 131 4.96 22.24 5.11
CA THR A 131 4.88 22.06 6.57
C THR A 131 4.46 23.34 7.30
N GLU A 132 4.73 24.50 6.69
CA GLU A 132 4.43 25.83 7.23
C GLU A 132 3.93 26.75 6.12
N CYS A 133 3.05 27.70 6.48
CA CYS A 133 2.49 28.64 5.53
C CYS A 133 2.53 30.08 6.05
N GLU A 134 2.84 31.02 5.14
CA GLU A 134 2.68 32.43 5.45
C GLU A 134 1.21 32.79 5.71
N SER A 135 0.97 33.76 6.59
CA SER A 135 -0.38 34.22 6.95
C SER A 135 -0.98 35.21 5.95
N ARG A 136 -0.27 35.50 4.85
CA ARG A 136 -0.72 36.48 3.86
C ARG A 136 -2.00 36.00 3.18
N ALA A 137 -3.07 36.79 3.32
CA ALA A 137 -4.36 36.49 2.72
C ALA A 137 -4.35 36.72 1.19
N ARG A 138 -4.56 35.64 0.44
CA ARG A 138 -4.73 35.59 -1.03
C ARG A 138 -5.72 34.48 -1.34
N ARG A 139 -7.00 34.71 -1.02
CA ARG A 139 -8.02 33.65 -0.98
C ARG A 139 -8.08 32.83 -2.27
N VAL A 140 -8.15 31.52 -2.11
CA VAL A 140 -8.28 30.55 -3.20
C VAL A 140 -9.46 29.62 -2.94
N CYS A 141 -9.97 28.99 -3.99
CA CYS A 141 -10.96 27.94 -3.90
C CYS A 141 -10.25 26.61 -4.11
N GLY A 142 -10.36 25.71 -3.13
CA GLY A 142 -9.84 24.36 -3.23
C GLY A 142 -10.78 23.47 -4.05
N CYS A 143 -10.23 22.37 -4.56
CA CYS A 143 -11.00 21.32 -5.25
C CYS A 143 -12.07 20.66 -4.36
N ASP A 144 -11.99 20.82 -3.04
CA ASP A 144 -12.98 20.40 -2.04
C ASP A 144 -14.15 21.39 -1.89
N GLY A 145 -14.14 22.53 -2.60
CA GLY A 145 -15.13 23.59 -2.48
C GLY A 145 -14.94 24.51 -1.26
N THR A 146 -13.83 24.38 -0.53
CA THR A 146 -13.51 25.22 0.62
C THR A 146 -12.71 26.45 0.18
N THR A 147 -13.04 27.62 0.73
CA THR A 147 -12.21 28.82 0.56
C THR A 147 -11.07 28.82 1.57
N TYR A 148 -9.84 28.76 1.08
CA TYR A 148 -8.64 28.82 1.90
C TYR A 148 -8.06 30.24 1.96
N THR A 149 -7.33 30.55 3.02
CA THR A 149 -6.67 31.86 3.22
C THR A 149 -5.69 32.18 2.08
N ASN A 150 -4.94 31.18 1.65
CA ASN A 150 -4.05 31.20 0.48
C ASN A 150 -3.78 29.79 -0.06
N ALA A 151 -3.11 29.69 -1.21
CA ALA A 151 -2.77 28.41 -1.85
C ALA A 151 -1.93 27.49 -0.95
N CYS A 152 -1.00 28.04 -0.17
CA CYS A 152 -0.21 27.23 0.76
C CYS A 152 -1.12 26.54 1.78
N SER A 153 -2.05 27.27 2.40
CA SER A 153 -2.98 26.68 3.37
C SER A 153 -3.91 25.61 2.77
N ALA A 154 -4.24 25.71 1.48
CA ALA A 154 -4.97 24.66 0.77
C ALA A 154 -4.10 23.41 0.59
N ASN A 155 -2.88 23.59 0.07
CA ASN A 155 -1.95 22.49 -0.18
C ASN A 155 -1.51 21.79 1.14
N LEU A 156 -1.32 22.55 2.23
CA LEU A 156 -1.05 22.04 3.58
C LEU A 156 -2.20 21.13 4.05
N ALA A 157 -3.45 21.52 3.78
CA ALA A 157 -4.62 20.68 4.05
C ALA A 157 -4.76 19.49 3.06
N GLY A 158 -3.90 19.39 2.05
CA GLY A 158 -3.92 18.34 1.04
C GLY A 158 -4.82 18.62 -0.15
N VAL A 159 -5.19 19.86 -0.36
CA VAL A 159 -6.20 20.25 -1.35
C VAL A 159 -5.56 21.09 -2.44
N SER A 160 -5.66 20.63 -3.69
CA SER A 160 -5.24 21.42 -4.86
C SER A 160 -6.18 22.60 -5.09
N VAL A 161 -5.63 23.67 -5.69
CA VAL A 161 -6.34 24.92 -5.95
C VAL A 161 -7.10 24.82 -7.28
N GLU A 162 -8.43 24.91 -7.23
CA GLU A 162 -9.28 25.03 -8.42
C GLU A 162 -9.21 26.45 -9.00
N SER A 163 -9.17 27.47 -8.15
CA SER A 163 -9.22 28.88 -8.58
C SER A 163 -8.45 29.82 -7.66
N THR A 164 -7.87 30.87 -8.26
CA THR A 164 -7.17 31.97 -7.56
C THR A 164 -8.11 32.97 -6.88
N ARG A 165 -9.37 32.59 -6.69
CA ARG A 165 -10.42 33.37 -6.02
C ARG A 165 -11.12 32.48 -5.00
N ALA A 166 -11.76 33.09 -4.00
CA ALA A 166 -12.63 32.36 -3.07
C ALA A 166 -13.72 31.56 -3.81
N CYS A 167 -14.17 30.46 -3.22
CA CYS A 167 -15.28 29.68 -3.76
C CYS A 167 -16.55 30.52 -3.84
N ARG A 168 -17.36 30.25 -4.85
CA ARG A 168 -18.68 30.88 -4.95
C ARG A 168 -19.57 30.27 -3.88
N THR A 169 -20.20 31.11 -3.07
CA THR A 169 -21.31 30.67 -2.22
C THR A 169 -22.40 30.11 -3.14
N ARG A 170 -22.78 28.85 -2.93
CA ARG A 170 -23.98 28.28 -3.56
C ARG A 170 -25.23 28.88 -2.92
#